data_AF-A0A8T3T2T7-F1
#
_entry.id   AF-A0A8T3T2T7-F1
#
_cell.length_a   1.000
_cell.length_b   1.000
_cell.length_c   1.000
_cell.angle_alpha   90.00
_cell.angle_beta   90.00
_cell.angle_gamma   90.00
#
_symmetry.space_group_name_H-M   'P 1'
#
loop_
_entity.id
_entity.type
_entity.pdbx_description
1 polymer ?
#
loop_
_entity_poly.entity_id
_entity_poly.type
_entity_poly.pdbx_seq_one_letter_code
_entity_poly.pdbx_strand_id
1 'polypeptide(L)'
;MPIPTNELAGKWDDPGASPAAASTTVAGAGDDAHRGADVALIVLALGLTMVTAIVAASPVVAAAIVNNRFDITIVTAAMLVSTAVAALGWARGRVINDAAALLRSSAFAVLAMLNGLTLLVALTGADVALGATLDSPGQLPLFAGIVGRGMAVVLLVVAGWLTLSRGTPGIRPMLVLAPAAVVLMVLTVAAAAPQSIPQLAPPWALASIVADPTARLPFGAAPALVVINGVIGVGFLAAALLAHRSFRRSGRAGDALLAA
;
A
#
# COMPACT_ATOMS: atom_id res chain seq x y z
N MET A 1 41.95 17.45 41.06
CA MET A 1 42.55 16.17 40.66
C MET A 1 42.80 16.24 39.15
N PRO A 2 44.05 16.40 38.71
CA PRO A 2 44.38 16.51 37.29
C PRO A 2 44.48 15.12 36.66
N ILE A 3 43.90 14.96 35.47
CA ILE A 3 43.97 13.72 34.68
C ILE A 3 45.26 13.78 33.85
N PRO A 4 46.15 12.79 33.94
CA PRO A 4 47.38 12.77 33.14
C PRO A 4 47.06 12.48 31.67
N THR A 5 47.56 13.35 30.80
CA THR A 5 47.66 13.20 29.35
C THR A 5 48.77 12.20 29.03
N ASN A 6 48.39 10.96 28.71
CA ASN A 6 49.34 9.98 28.17
C ASN A 6 49.54 10.24 26.68
N GLU A 7 50.71 10.82 26.38
CA GLU A 7 51.43 10.64 25.13
C GLU A 7 51.56 9.15 24.81
N LEU A 8 50.73 8.67 23.88
CA LEU A 8 51.02 7.46 23.13
C LEU A 8 51.42 7.87 21.71
N ALA A 9 52.59 8.51 21.63
CA ALA A 9 53.38 8.64 20.41
C ALA A 9 53.99 7.26 20.08
N GLY A 10 53.12 6.33 19.70
CA GLY A 10 53.45 5.01 19.20
C GLY A 10 53.63 5.05 17.69
N LYS A 11 54.87 5.34 17.29
CA LYS A 11 55.47 5.13 15.97
C LYS A 11 55.03 3.79 15.35
N TRP A 12 54.25 3.86 14.27
CA TRP A 12 53.98 2.74 13.36
C TRP A 12 54.25 3.19 11.92
N ASP A 13 55.53 3.36 11.60
CA ASP A 13 56.04 3.16 10.25
C ASP A 13 56.63 1.72 10.27
N ASP A 14 56.49 0.85 9.28
CA ASP A 14 56.55 1.13 7.84
C ASP A 14 56.19 -0.17 7.05
N PRO A 15 56.52 -0.36 5.76
CA PRO A 15 55.57 -0.51 4.67
C PRO A 15 55.67 -1.88 3.95
N GLY A 16 54.77 -2.18 3.00
CA GLY A 16 55.17 -3.02 1.86
C GLY A 16 54.60 -4.43 1.71
N ALA A 17 53.59 -4.85 2.48
CA ALA A 17 52.73 -5.95 2.02
C ALA A 17 51.52 -5.32 1.32
N SER A 18 51.55 -5.31 -0.01
CA SER A 18 50.43 -4.83 -0.84
C SER A 18 49.44 -5.98 -1.08
N PRO A 19 48.29 -6.05 -0.38
CA PRO A 19 47.20 -6.97 -0.72
C PRO A 19 46.37 -6.46 -1.92
N ALA A 20 46.95 -5.69 -2.83
CA ALA A 20 46.24 -4.98 -3.89
C ALA A 20 45.78 -5.87 -5.08
N ALA A 21 45.94 -7.19 -5.03
CA ALA A 21 45.75 -8.05 -6.21
C ALA A 21 44.64 -9.12 -6.11
N ALA A 22 43.88 -9.22 -5.00
CA ALA A 22 42.96 -10.37 -4.81
C ALA A 22 41.52 -9.99 -4.43
N SER A 23 41.03 -8.80 -4.75
CA SER A 23 39.65 -8.38 -4.43
C SER A 23 38.84 -7.83 -5.62
N THR A 24 39.24 -8.13 -6.86
CA THR A 24 38.63 -7.53 -8.07
C THR A 24 37.55 -8.34 -8.78
N THR A 25 37.10 -9.50 -8.28
CA THR A 25 36.28 -10.41 -9.12
C THR A 25 34.95 -10.91 -8.55
N VAL A 26 34.47 -10.43 -7.39
CA VAL A 26 33.15 -10.86 -6.85
C VAL A 26 32.07 -9.77 -6.92
N ALA A 27 32.41 -8.54 -7.33
CA ALA A 27 31.47 -7.42 -7.35
C ALA A 27 30.41 -7.47 -8.48
N GLY A 28 30.53 -8.36 -9.47
CA GLY A 28 29.62 -8.38 -10.63
C GLY A 28 28.34 -9.19 -10.47
N ALA A 29 28.35 -10.26 -9.67
CA ALA A 29 27.22 -11.21 -9.63
C ALA A 29 26.01 -10.71 -8.81
N GLY A 30 26.21 -9.78 -7.87
CA GLY A 30 25.15 -9.23 -7.03
C GLY A 30 24.27 -8.21 -7.77
N ASP A 31 24.87 -7.38 -8.62
CA ASP A 31 24.19 -6.26 -9.28
C ASP A 31 23.18 -6.73 -10.34
N ASP A 32 23.45 -7.85 -11.01
CA ASP A 32 22.55 -8.41 -12.04
C ASP A 32 21.29 -9.03 -11.44
N ALA A 33 21.39 -9.67 -10.27
CA ALA A 33 20.24 -10.26 -9.59
C ALA A 33 19.24 -9.19 -9.10
N HIS A 34 19.74 -8.05 -8.62
CA HIS A 34 18.92 -6.94 -8.14
C HIS A 34 18.16 -6.26 -9.28
N ARG A 35 18.82 -6.07 -10.43
CA ARG A 35 18.18 -5.57 -11.65
C ARG A 35 17.08 -6.49 -12.15
N GLY A 36 17.28 -7.80 -12.07
CA GLY A 36 16.27 -8.80 -12.43
C GLY A 36 15.01 -8.69 -11.58
N ALA A 37 15.17 -8.59 -10.26
CA ALA A 37 14.05 -8.46 -9.32
C ALA A 37 13.27 -7.15 -9.52
N ASP A 38 13.97 -6.03 -9.70
CA ASP A 38 13.33 -4.73 -9.99
C ASP A 38 12.51 -4.76 -11.28
N VAL A 39 13.08 -5.32 -12.35
CA VAL A 39 12.38 -5.45 -13.63
C VAL A 39 11.18 -6.38 -13.48
N ALA A 40 11.33 -7.50 -12.75
CA ALA A 40 10.23 -8.42 -12.47
C ALA A 40 9.10 -7.73 -11.71
N LEU A 41 9.39 -6.93 -10.69
CA LEU A 41 8.39 -6.16 -9.93
C LEU A 41 7.69 -5.11 -10.79
N ILE A 42 8.42 -4.39 -11.66
CA ILE A 42 7.82 -3.42 -12.58
C ILE A 42 6.92 -4.11 -13.60
N VAL A 43 7.39 -5.21 -14.20
CA VAL A 43 6.62 -5.99 -15.16
C VAL A 43 5.40 -6.60 -14.50
N LEU A 44 5.52 -7.11 -13.27
CA LEU A 44 4.40 -7.62 -12.49
C LEU A 44 3.38 -6.52 -12.19
N ALA A 45 3.83 -5.35 -11.74
CA ALA A 45 2.94 -4.22 -11.45
C ALA A 45 2.21 -3.72 -12.71
N LEU A 46 2.93 -3.56 -13.83
CA LEU A 46 2.35 -3.19 -15.12
C LEU A 46 1.39 -4.25 -15.64
N GLY A 47 1.76 -5.53 -15.52
CA GLY A 47 0.91 -6.67 -15.88
C GLY A 47 -0.38 -6.70 -15.05
N LEU A 48 -0.29 -6.58 -13.73
CA LEU A 48 -1.45 -6.52 -12.84
C LEU A 48 -2.35 -5.33 -13.18
N THR A 49 -1.75 -4.15 -13.43
CA THR A 49 -2.47 -2.94 -13.80
C THR A 49 -3.19 -3.10 -15.13
N MET A 50 -2.51 -3.66 -16.13
CA MET A 50 -3.08 -3.93 -17.46
C MET A 50 -4.21 -4.96 -17.37
N VAL A 51 -4.02 -6.05 -16.64
CA VAL A 51 -5.07 -7.05 -16.39
C VAL A 51 -6.27 -6.41 -15.69
N THR A 52 -6.03 -5.58 -14.67
CA THR A 52 -7.10 -4.87 -13.95
C THR A 52 -7.86 -3.93 -14.89
N ALA A 53 -7.15 -3.18 -15.75
CA ALA A 53 -7.76 -2.28 -16.73
C ALA A 53 -8.58 -3.04 -17.78
N ILE A 54 -8.06 -4.16 -18.29
CA ILE A 54 -8.77 -5.03 -19.24
C ILE A 54 -10.03 -5.60 -18.59
N VAL A 55 -9.93 -6.12 -17.37
CA VAL A 55 -11.09 -6.65 -16.62
C VAL A 55 -12.12 -5.55 -16.37
N ALA A 56 -11.69 -4.35 -15.97
CA ALA A 56 -12.56 -3.22 -15.72
C ALA A 56 -13.25 -2.68 -16.99
N ALA A 57 -12.58 -2.75 -18.14
CA ALA A 57 -13.12 -2.31 -19.43
C ALA A 57 -13.90 -3.41 -20.17
N SER A 58 -13.78 -4.68 -19.73
CA SER A 58 -14.41 -5.81 -20.42
C SER A 58 -15.92 -5.82 -20.18
N PRO A 59 -16.74 -5.66 -21.24
CA PRO A 59 -18.19 -5.72 -21.12
C PRO A 59 -18.72 -7.14 -20.93
N VAL A 60 -17.84 -8.16 -20.96
CA VAL A 60 -18.20 -9.59 -20.91
C VAL A 60 -18.15 -10.13 -19.48
N VAL A 61 -17.48 -9.45 -18.55
CA VAL A 61 -17.41 -9.88 -17.15
C VAL A 61 -18.73 -9.50 -16.48
N ALA A 62 -19.58 -10.51 -16.21
CA ALA A 62 -20.79 -10.30 -15.42
C ALA A 62 -20.41 -9.67 -14.07
N ALA A 63 -21.16 -8.64 -13.66
CA ALA A 63 -20.88 -7.89 -12.43
C ALA A 63 -20.87 -8.78 -11.19
N ALA A 64 -21.55 -9.93 -11.24
CA ALA A 64 -21.64 -10.89 -10.16
C ALA A 64 -21.39 -12.34 -10.63
N ILE A 65 -20.13 -12.73 -10.86
CA ILE A 65 -19.71 -14.11 -10.59
C ILE A 65 -18.96 -14.07 -9.25
N VAL A 66 -19.72 -13.98 -8.16
CA VAL A 66 -19.16 -13.84 -6.81
C VAL A 66 -18.89 -15.25 -6.27
N ASN A 67 -17.68 -15.76 -6.50
CA ASN A 67 -17.21 -16.91 -5.75
C ASN A 67 -16.76 -16.42 -4.36
N ASN A 68 -17.67 -16.48 -3.38
CA ASN A 68 -17.42 -16.00 -2.02
C ASN A 68 -16.17 -16.64 -1.40
N ARG A 69 -15.85 -17.89 -1.73
CA ARG A 69 -14.64 -18.57 -1.23
C ARG A 69 -13.37 -17.94 -1.80
N PHE A 70 -13.39 -17.59 -3.08
CA PHE A 70 -12.24 -16.97 -3.74
C PHE A 70 -12.03 -15.55 -3.22
N ASP A 71 -13.11 -14.79 -3.04
CA ASP A 71 -13.04 -13.42 -2.51
C ASP A 71 -12.48 -13.40 -1.07
N ILE A 72 -13.00 -14.25 -0.18
CA ILE A 72 -12.47 -14.41 1.18
C ILE A 72 -10.98 -14.77 1.15
N THR A 73 -10.56 -15.64 0.23
CA THR A 73 -9.15 -16.04 0.10
C THR A 73 -8.28 -14.85 -0.32
N ILE A 74 -8.72 -14.05 -1.30
CA ILE A 74 -8.01 -12.85 -1.75
C ILE A 74 -7.92 -11.81 -0.63
N VAL A 75 -9.03 -11.52 0.04
CA VAL A 75 -9.08 -10.53 1.13
C VAL A 75 -8.19 -10.97 2.28
N THR A 76 -8.18 -12.26 2.63
CA THR A 76 -7.31 -12.82 3.67
C THR A 76 -5.84 -12.70 3.29
N ALA A 77 -5.47 -13.07 2.07
CA ALA A 77 -4.09 -12.94 1.59
C ALA A 77 -3.64 -11.47 1.59
N ALA A 78 -4.49 -10.56 1.08
CA ALA A 78 -4.22 -9.13 1.08
C ALA A 78 -4.07 -8.55 2.49
N MET A 79 -4.88 -9.00 3.45
CA MET A 79 -4.80 -8.64 4.86
C MET A 79 -3.45 -9.08 5.46
N LEU A 80 -3.06 -10.34 5.26
CA LEU A 80 -1.80 -10.89 5.79
C LEU A 80 -0.59 -10.19 5.21
N VAL A 81 -0.54 -10.01 3.88
CA VAL A 81 0.57 -9.32 3.20
C VAL A 81 0.66 -7.87 3.66
N SER A 82 -0.46 -7.14 3.70
CA SER A 82 -0.47 -5.74 4.15
C SER A 82 0.00 -5.62 5.61
N THR A 83 -0.41 -6.55 6.48
CA THR A 83 0.02 -6.58 7.88
C THR A 83 1.52 -6.84 8.02
N ALA A 84 2.06 -7.83 7.28
CA ALA A 84 3.48 -8.16 7.30
C ALA A 84 4.34 -6.98 6.81
N VAL A 85 3.97 -6.36 5.69
CA VAL A 85 4.67 -5.19 5.13
C VAL A 85 4.58 -3.99 6.07
N ALA A 86 3.42 -3.75 6.69
CA ALA A 86 3.26 -2.68 7.67
C ALA A 86 4.16 -2.90 8.89
N ALA A 87 4.18 -4.12 9.45
CA ALA A 87 5.00 -4.47 10.61
C ALA A 87 6.50 -4.33 10.32
N LEU A 88 6.95 -4.82 9.16
CA LEU A 88 8.34 -4.71 8.73
C LEU A 88 8.76 -3.25 8.50
N GLY A 89 7.94 -2.49 7.77
CA GLY A 89 8.19 -1.07 7.51
C GLY A 89 8.22 -0.23 8.79
N TRP A 90 7.37 -0.57 9.77
CA TRP A 90 7.38 0.06 11.09
C TRP A 90 8.64 -0.27 11.90
N ALA A 91 9.03 -1.54 11.96
CA ALA A 91 10.26 -1.97 12.65
C ALA A 91 11.48 -1.24 12.08
N ARG A 92 11.61 -1.19 10.74
CA ARG A 92 12.70 -0.51 10.05
C ARG A 92 12.66 1.02 10.24
N GLY A 93 11.48 1.62 10.11
CA GLY A 93 11.29 3.07 10.27
C GLY A 93 11.68 3.55 11.68
N ARG A 94 11.45 2.73 12.71
CA ARG A 94 11.87 3.04 14.09
C ARG A 94 13.39 3.05 14.28
N VAL A 95 14.11 2.14 13.62
CA VAL A 95 15.56 2.02 13.77
C VAL A 95 16.30 3.11 13.00
N ILE A 96 15.83 3.41 11.78
CA ILE A 96 16.50 4.36 10.87
C ILE A 96 16.00 5.80 11.08
N ASN A 97 14.91 5.99 11.83
CA ASN A 97 14.18 7.26 11.96
C ASN A 97 13.77 7.85 10.59
N ASP A 98 13.44 6.97 9.64
CA ASP A 98 12.98 7.38 8.31
C ASP A 98 11.47 7.60 8.30
N ALA A 99 11.08 8.87 8.23
CA ALA A 99 9.69 9.31 8.12
C ALA A 99 8.96 8.71 6.92
N ALA A 100 9.63 8.51 5.79
CA ALA A 100 9.00 7.93 4.61
C ALA A 100 8.68 6.45 4.81
N ALA A 101 9.57 5.69 5.46
CA ALA A 101 9.30 4.30 5.84
C ALA A 101 8.10 4.19 6.81
N LEU A 102 8.00 5.10 7.78
CA LEU A 102 6.88 5.17 8.72
C LEU A 102 5.54 5.53 8.04
N LEU A 103 5.56 6.39 7.01
CA LEU A 103 4.36 6.70 6.24
C LEU A 103 3.93 5.54 5.34
N ARG A 104 4.88 4.85 4.69
CA ARG A 104 4.57 3.63 3.91
C ARG A 104 3.96 2.56 4.81
N SER A 105 4.52 2.32 5.99
CA SER A 105 3.95 1.35 6.92
C SER A 105 2.56 1.76 7.41
N SER A 106 2.30 3.05 7.63
CA SER A 106 0.96 3.54 7.98
C SER A 106 -0.06 3.29 6.85
N ALA A 107 0.34 3.46 5.59
CA ALA A 107 -0.54 3.17 4.45
C ALA A 107 -0.91 1.69 4.36
N PHE A 108 0.07 0.80 4.55
CA PHE A 108 -0.19 -0.64 4.59
C PHE A 108 -0.99 -1.05 5.83
N ALA A 109 -0.83 -0.37 6.97
CA ALA A 109 -1.65 -0.59 8.15
C ALA A 109 -3.13 -0.22 7.89
N VAL A 110 -3.39 0.89 7.18
CA VAL A 110 -4.76 1.26 6.75
C VAL A 110 -5.37 0.18 5.86
N LEU A 111 -4.61 -0.32 4.88
CA LEU A 111 -5.08 -1.40 3.99
C LEU A 111 -5.31 -2.71 4.74
N ALA A 112 -4.39 -3.09 5.64
CA ALA A 112 -4.53 -4.28 6.48
C ALA A 112 -5.79 -4.20 7.35
N MET A 113 -6.02 -3.05 7.98
CA MET A 113 -7.21 -2.79 8.79
C MET A 113 -8.48 -2.87 7.93
N LEU A 114 -8.50 -2.26 6.74
CA LEU A 114 -9.65 -2.30 5.84
C LEU A 114 -9.98 -3.75 5.44
N ASN A 115 -8.98 -4.51 4.99
CA ASN A 115 -9.17 -5.93 4.63
C ASN A 115 -9.57 -6.78 5.84
N GLY A 116 -9.01 -6.49 7.02
CA GLY A 116 -9.38 -7.15 8.28
C GLY A 116 -10.82 -6.86 8.69
N LEU A 117 -11.31 -5.64 8.51
CA LEU A 117 -12.71 -5.28 8.75
C LEU A 117 -13.64 -6.00 7.76
N THR A 118 -13.30 -6.02 6.47
CA THR A 118 -14.07 -6.77 5.47
C THR A 118 -14.16 -8.26 5.82
N LEU A 119 -13.03 -8.86 6.21
CA LEU A 119 -12.98 -10.25 6.64
C LEU A 119 -13.80 -10.48 7.93
N LEU A 120 -13.70 -9.58 8.90
CA LEU A 120 -14.46 -9.67 10.15
C LEU A 120 -15.97 -9.61 9.90
N VAL A 121 -16.41 -8.70 9.02
CA VAL A 121 -17.81 -8.59 8.61
C VAL A 121 -18.28 -9.90 7.99
N ALA A 122 -17.53 -10.43 6.99
CA ALA A 122 -17.81 -11.69 6.33
C ALA A 122 -17.87 -12.89 7.29
N LEU A 123 -17.00 -12.94 8.30
CA LEU A 123 -16.97 -14.03 9.28
C LEU A 123 -18.07 -13.93 10.33
N THR A 124 -18.53 -12.72 10.64
CA THR A 124 -19.60 -12.48 11.63
C THR A 124 -20.99 -12.51 11.01
N GLY A 125 -21.10 -12.52 9.68
CA GLY A 125 -22.37 -12.40 8.97
C GLY A 125 -23.00 -11.01 9.13
N ALA A 126 -22.21 -10.01 9.52
CA ALA A 126 -22.66 -8.62 9.64
C ALA A 126 -22.93 -7.96 8.27
N ASP A 127 -22.67 -8.71 7.18
CA ASP A 127 -22.84 -8.33 5.79
C ASP A 127 -24.23 -7.76 5.53
N VAL A 128 -25.27 -8.41 6.06
CA VAL A 128 -26.67 -8.00 5.87
C VAL A 128 -26.94 -6.65 6.55
N ALA A 129 -26.42 -6.46 7.76
CA ALA A 129 -26.63 -5.24 8.55
C ALA A 129 -25.90 -4.02 7.96
N LEU A 130 -24.74 -4.25 7.34
CA LEU A 130 -23.93 -3.21 6.71
C LEU A 130 -24.25 -2.99 5.23
N GLY A 131 -25.17 -3.78 4.68
CA GLY A 131 -25.53 -3.78 3.27
C GLY A 131 -24.38 -4.21 2.35
N ALA A 132 -23.57 -5.16 2.77
CA ALA A 132 -22.55 -5.79 1.94
C ALA A 132 -23.09 -6.96 1.11
N THR A 133 -24.36 -7.32 1.26
CA THR A 133 -25.00 -8.39 0.48
C THR A 133 -25.64 -7.88 -0.80
N LEU A 134 -25.72 -8.76 -1.80
CA LEU A 134 -26.43 -8.50 -3.06
C LEU A 134 -27.92 -8.25 -2.85
N ASP A 135 -28.52 -8.88 -1.84
CA ASP A 135 -29.96 -8.72 -1.52
C ASP A 135 -30.28 -7.34 -0.91
N SER A 136 -29.28 -6.70 -0.29
CA SER A 136 -29.42 -5.44 0.43
C SER A 136 -28.21 -4.53 0.18
N PRO A 137 -27.96 -4.07 -1.06
CA PRO A 137 -26.74 -3.32 -1.37
C PRO A 137 -26.75 -1.94 -0.69
N GLY A 138 -25.82 -1.78 0.25
CA GLY A 138 -25.54 -0.57 1.00
C GLY A 138 -24.40 0.23 0.38
N GLN A 139 -24.35 1.53 0.72
CA GLN A 139 -23.27 2.42 0.26
C GLN A 139 -22.02 2.34 1.13
N LEU A 140 -22.15 1.76 2.33
CA LEU A 140 -21.09 1.73 3.33
C LEU A 140 -19.84 0.96 2.87
N PRO A 141 -19.94 -0.23 2.24
CA PRO A 141 -18.77 -0.92 1.71
C PRO A 141 -18.05 -0.13 0.61
N LEU A 142 -18.81 0.56 -0.26
CA LEU A 142 -18.24 1.40 -1.32
C LEU A 142 -17.51 2.61 -0.73
N PHE A 143 -18.15 3.29 0.22
CA PHE A 143 -17.57 4.42 0.94
C PHE A 143 -16.31 4.00 1.71
N ALA A 144 -16.35 2.87 2.40
CA ALA A 144 -15.22 2.32 3.13
C ALA A 144 -14.02 2.03 2.21
N GLY A 145 -14.29 1.42 1.06
CA GLY A 145 -13.28 1.19 0.03
C GLY A 145 -12.62 2.47 -0.46
N ILE A 146 -13.42 3.51 -0.77
CA ILE A 146 -12.93 4.80 -1.26
C ILE A 146 -12.09 5.51 -0.20
N VAL A 147 -12.59 5.63 1.03
CA VAL A 147 -11.89 6.33 2.11
C VAL A 147 -10.60 5.62 2.49
N GLY A 148 -10.65 4.29 2.67
CA GLY A 148 -9.48 3.50 3.04
C GLY A 148 -8.39 3.52 1.97
N ARG A 149 -8.75 3.25 0.71
CA ARG A 149 -7.78 3.26 -0.41
C ARG A 149 -7.30 4.68 -0.71
N GLY A 150 -8.18 5.68 -0.67
CA GLY A 150 -7.82 7.08 -0.85
C GLY A 150 -6.79 7.56 0.19
N MET A 151 -7.01 7.24 1.46
CA MET A 151 -6.04 7.53 2.53
C MET A 151 -4.71 6.82 2.29
N ALA A 152 -4.73 5.53 1.93
CA ALA A 152 -3.52 4.78 1.62
C ALA A 152 -2.72 5.39 0.46
N VAL A 153 -3.40 5.81 -0.62
CA VAL A 153 -2.79 6.51 -1.76
C VAL A 153 -2.12 7.81 -1.32
N VAL A 154 -2.84 8.65 -0.56
CA VAL A 154 -2.29 9.93 -0.08
C VAL A 154 -1.03 9.70 0.74
N LEU A 155 -1.06 8.74 1.68
CA LEU A 155 0.10 8.39 2.50
C LEU A 155 1.29 7.89 1.67
N LEU A 156 1.05 7.03 0.67
CA LEU A 156 2.10 6.50 -0.19
C LEU A 156 2.71 7.58 -1.10
N VAL A 157 1.88 8.46 -1.66
CA VAL A 157 2.35 9.60 -2.47
C VAL A 157 3.19 10.55 -1.63
N VAL A 158 2.72 10.91 -0.43
CA VAL A 158 3.46 11.77 0.50
C VAL A 158 4.76 11.11 0.93
N ALA A 159 4.77 9.81 1.20
CA ALA A 159 6.00 9.07 1.52
C ALA A 159 7.01 9.10 0.37
N GLY A 160 6.55 8.86 -0.87
CA GLY A 160 7.37 8.95 -2.07
C GLY A 160 7.95 10.36 -2.25
N TRP A 161 7.12 11.38 -2.09
CA TRP A 161 7.51 12.79 -2.19
C TRP A 161 8.55 13.19 -1.13
N LEU A 162 8.34 12.80 0.13
CA LEU A 162 9.28 13.07 1.22
C LEU A 162 10.64 12.40 1.00
N THR A 163 10.66 11.22 0.38
CA THR A 163 11.93 10.54 0.05
C THR A 163 12.73 11.30 -1.02
N LEU A 164 12.05 12.00 -1.93
CA LEU A 164 12.68 12.83 -2.95
C LEU A 164 13.09 14.22 -2.43
N SER A 165 12.40 14.69 -1.40
CA SER A 165 12.65 15.98 -0.75
C SER A 165 13.91 15.90 0.13
N ARG A 166 14.79 16.89 0.07
CA ARG A 166 16.09 16.89 0.77
C ARG A 166 15.99 17.03 2.31
N GLY A 167 14.79 17.05 2.87
CA GLY A 167 14.56 17.19 4.31
C GLY A 167 13.51 16.19 4.77
N THR A 168 13.91 15.24 5.61
CA THR A 168 12.99 14.35 6.30
C THR A 168 12.67 14.94 7.67
N PRO A 169 11.45 15.48 7.89
CA PRO A 169 11.04 15.88 9.23
C PRO A 169 11.01 14.65 10.13
N GLY A 170 11.47 14.79 11.38
CA GLY A 170 11.41 13.72 12.37
C GLY A 170 9.95 13.45 12.76
N ILE A 171 9.39 12.33 12.28
CA ILE A 171 8.04 11.89 12.68
C ILE A 171 8.17 10.96 13.88
N ARG A 172 7.36 11.17 14.93
CA ARG A 172 7.35 10.26 16.08
C ARG A 172 6.77 8.91 15.65
N PRO A 173 7.40 7.78 16.01
CA PRO A 173 6.98 6.46 15.54
C PRO A 173 5.57 6.03 16.00
N MET A 174 5.03 6.68 17.05
CA MET A 174 3.67 6.45 17.52
C MET A 174 2.59 7.02 16.57
N LEU A 175 2.93 8.00 15.72
CA LEU A 175 2.00 8.60 14.74
C LEU A 175 1.65 7.67 13.56
N VAL A 176 2.31 6.52 13.44
CA VAL A 176 2.08 5.55 12.34
C VAL A 176 0.67 4.96 12.35
N LEU A 177 0.07 4.82 13.53
CA LEU A 177 -1.29 4.28 13.67
C LEU A 177 -2.37 5.36 13.53
N ALA A 178 -1.99 6.65 13.54
CA ALA A 178 -2.95 7.74 13.49
C ALA A 178 -3.84 7.71 12.23
N PRO A 179 -3.32 7.46 11.01
CA PRO A 179 -4.17 7.39 9.82
C PRO A 179 -5.15 6.23 9.85
N ALA A 180 -4.74 5.06 10.36
CA ALA A 180 -5.62 3.91 10.52
C ALA A 180 -6.73 4.21 11.53
N ALA A 181 -6.39 4.82 12.67
CA ALA A 181 -7.37 5.25 13.66
C ALA A 181 -8.36 6.30 13.10
N VAL A 182 -7.88 7.26 12.30
CA VAL A 182 -8.73 8.26 11.64
C VAL A 182 -9.68 7.60 10.65
N VAL A 183 -9.19 6.70 9.80
CA VAL A 183 -10.06 5.97 8.87
C VAL A 183 -11.09 5.15 9.65
N LEU A 184 -10.67 4.40 10.68
CA LEU A 184 -11.59 3.64 11.52
C LEU A 184 -12.67 4.53 12.14
N MET A 185 -12.29 5.69 12.67
CA MET A 185 -13.23 6.67 13.23
C MET A 185 -14.21 7.20 12.18
N VAL A 186 -13.74 7.50 10.96
CA VAL A 186 -14.62 7.92 9.87
C VAL A 186 -15.60 6.82 9.49
N LEU A 187 -15.15 5.56 9.44
CA LEU A 187 -16.00 4.42 9.12
C LEU A 187 -17.03 4.12 10.23
N THR A 188 -16.65 4.24 11.50
CA THR A 188 -17.60 4.04 12.61
C THR A 188 -18.65 5.14 12.67
N VAL A 189 -18.27 6.40 12.42
CA VAL A 189 -19.23 7.51 12.30
C VAL A 189 -20.16 7.30 11.10
N ALA A 190 -19.62 6.91 9.95
CA ALA A 190 -20.44 6.60 8.77
C ALA A 190 -21.42 5.44 9.02
N ALA A 191 -20.99 4.41 9.75
CA ALA A 191 -21.85 3.30 10.16
C ALA A 191 -22.96 3.72 11.13
N ALA A 192 -22.66 4.62 12.07
CA ALA A 192 -23.63 5.13 13.04
C ALA A 192 -24.65 6.09 12.41
N ALA A 193 -24.30 6.77 11.31
CA ALA A 193 -25.18 7.74 10.64
C ALA A 193 -25.23 7.51 9.11
N PRO A 194 -25.85 6.42 8.63
CA PRO A 194 -25.89 6.10 7.19
C PRO A 194 -26.51 7.21 6.32
N GLN A 195 -27.42 8.00 6.91
CA GLN A 195 -28.09 9.14 6.28
C GLN A 195 -27.13 10.28 5.90
N SER A 196 -25.96 10.36 6.55
CA SER A 196 -24.95 11.40 6.33
C SER A 196 -23.93 11.05 5.23
N ILE A 197 -23.94 9.81 4.74
CA ILE A 197 -23.02 9.35 3.70
C ILE A 197 -23.44 9.99 2.35
N PRO A 198 -22.52 10.68 1.64
CA PRO A 198 -22.82 11.22 0.32
C PRO A 198 -23.27 10.12 -0.62
N GLN A 199 -24.34 10.35 -1.38
CA GLN A 199 -24.84 9.36 -2.34
C GLN A 199 -23.80 9.12 -3.45
N LEU A 200 -23.10 7.99 -3.37
CA LEU A 200 -22.05 7.61 -4.33
C LEU A 200 -22.62 6.91 -5.57
N ALA A 201 -23.73 6.21 -5.40
CA ALA A 201 -24.44 5.51 -6.46
C ALA A 201 -25.91 5.93 -6.47
N PRO A 202 -26.52 6.17 -7.64
CA PRO A 202 -27.95 6.43 -7.73
C PRO A 202 -28.76 5.24 -7.21
N PRO A 203 -29.91 5.45 -6.53
CA PRO A 203 -30.74 4.35 -6.04
C PRO A 203 -31.21 3.40 -7.15
N TRP A 204 -31.47 3.92 -8.35
CA TRP A 204 -31.88 3.12 -9.51
C TRP A 204 -30.78 2.19 -10.01
N ALA A 205 -29.50 2.57 -9.86
CA ALA A 205 -28.38 1.73 -10.25
C ALA A 205 -28.27 0.53 -9.30
N LEU A 206 -28.46 0.76 -7.99
CA LEU A 206 -28.50 -0.33 -7.00
C LEU A 206 -29.71 -1.25 -7.24
N ALA A 207 -30.89 -0.69 -7.51
CA ALA A 207 -32.08 -1.48 -7.82
C ALA A 207 -31.90 -2.36 -9.06
N SER A 208 -31.17 -1.88 -10.08
CA SER A 208 -30.88 -2.68 -11.27
C SER A 208 -29.96 -3.87 -10.99
N ILE A 209 -29.01 -3.74 -10.05
CA ILE A 209 -28.12 -4.84 -9.63
C ILE A 209 -28.91 -5.91 -8.85
N VAL A 210 -29.87 -5.48 -8.01
CA VAL A 210 -30.73 -6.41 -7.27
C VAL A 210 -31.66 -7.17 -8.21
N ALA A 211 -32.23 -6.47 -9.20
CA ALA A 211 -33.17 -7.06 -10.15
C ALA A 211 -32.50 -8.08 -11.09
N ASP A 212 -31.28 -7.78 -11.55
CA ASP A 212 -30.49 -8.70 -12.37
C ASP A 212 -28.99 -8.54 -12.06
N PRO A 213 -28.42 -9.38 -11.18
CA PRO A 213 -26.99 -9.36 -10.85
C PRO A 213 -26.06 -9.65 -12.03
N THR A 214 -26.60 -10.28 -13.08
CA THR A 214 -25.87 -10.60 -14.30
C THR A 214 -25.99 -9.51 -15.37
N ALA A 215 -26.94 -8.57 -15.20
CA ALA A 215 -27.10 -7.45 -16.10
C ALA A 215 -25.86 -6.57 -16.11
N ARG A 216 -25.49 -6.12 -17.30
CA ARG A 216 -24.41 -5.18 -17.48
C ARG A 216 -24.88 -3.82 -16.98
N LEU A 217 -24.11 -3.22 -16.08
CA LEU A 217 -24.36 -1.83 -15.69
C LEU A 217 -24.25 -0.94 -16.93
N PRO A 218 -25.26 -0.10 -17.22
CA PRO A 218 -25.21 0.79 -18.37
C PRO A 218 -24.03 1.75 -18.25
N PHE A 219 -23.39 2.04 -19.38
CA PHE A 219 -22.27 2.98 -19.42
C PHE A 219 -22.73 4.33 -18.84
N GLY A 220 -22.07 4.78 -17.77
CA GLY A 220 -22.47 6.00 -17.05
C GLY A 220 -23.44 5.83 -15.89
N ALA A 221 -23.72 4.61 -15.41
CA ALA A 221 -24.55 4.40 -14.22
C ALA A 221 -23.92 4.94 -12.92
N ALA A 222 -22.59 4.98 -12.84
CA ALA A 222 -21.85 5.46 -11.68
C ALA A 222 -20.59 6.25 -12.10
N PRO A 223 -20.74 7.41 -12.78
CA PRO A 223 -19.61 8.14 -13.35
C PRO A 223 -18.68 8.66 -12.25
N ALA A 224 -19.24 9.10 -11.12
CA ALA A 224 -18.46 9.53 -9.95
C ALA A 224 -17.59 8.40 -9.41
N LEU A 225 -18.13 7.19 -9.28
CA LEU A 225 -17.40 6.05 -8.74
C LEU A 225 -16.26 5.61 -9.68
N VAL A 226 -16.50 5.63 -11.00
CA VAL A 226 -15.46 5.37 -12.01
C VAL A 226 -14.34 6.40 -11.93
N VAL A 227 -14.69 7.70 -11.85
CA VAL A 227 -13.70 8.77 -11.74
C VAL A 227 -12.89 8.64 -10.44
N ILE A 228 -13.55 8.42 -9.30
CA ILE A 228 -12.88 8.27 -8.00
C ILE A 228 -11.94 7.07 -8.00
N ASN A 229 -12.40 5.90 -8.45
CA ASN A 229 -11.54 4.72 -8.52
C ASN A 229 -10.40 4.89 -9.52
N GLY A 230 -10.64 5.60 -10.63
CA GLY A 230 -9.61 5.98 -11.59
C GLY A 230 -8.53 6.85 -10.95
N VAL A 231 -8.92 7.89 -10.19
CA VAL A 231 -8.01 8.76 -9.45
C VAL A 231 -7.21 7.97 -8.41
N ILE A 232 -7.86 7.07 -7.66
CA ILE A 232 -7.19 6.19 -6.69
C ILE A 232 -6.16 5.29 -7.41
N GLY A 233 -6.54 4.68 -8.53
CA GLY A 233 -5.65 3.83 -9.32
C GLY A 233 -4.43 4.59 -9.86
N VAL A 234 -4.66 5.76 -10.46
CA VAL A 234 -3.58 6.66 -10.92
C VAL A 234 -2.69 7.10 -9.76
N GLY A 235 -3.27 7.35 -8.58
CA GLY A 235 -2.53 7.70 -7.38
C GLY A 235 -1.61 6.58 -6.89
N PHE A 236 -2.07 5.31 -6.88
CA PHE A 236 -1.20 4.16 -6.59
C PHE A 236 -0.07 4.04 -7.62
N LEU A 237 -0.35 4.25 -8.91
CA LEU A 237 0.68 4.23 -9.96
C LEU A 237 1.71 5.34 -9.74
N ALA A 238 1.27 6.56 -9.42
CA ALA A 238 2.16 7.68 -9.10
C ALA A 238 3.04 7.38 -7.89
N ALA A 239 2.47 6.80 -6.82
CA ALA A 239 3.22 6.38 -5.66
C ALA A 239 4.29 5.32 -5.99
N ALA A 240 3.95 4.33 -6.81
CA ALA A 240 4.90 3.31 -7.28
C ALA A 240 6.05 3.93 -8.09
N LEU A 241 5.75 4.87 -8.99
CA LEU A 241 6.77 5.59 -9.78
C LEU A 241 7.70 6.44 -8.89
N LEU A 242 7.16 7.11 -7.87
CA LEU A 242 7.95 7.87 -6.90
C LEU A 242 8.86 6.95 -6.08
N ALA A 243 8.35 5.80 -5.62
CA ALA A 243 9.13 4.80 -4.92
C ALA A 243 10.29 4.29 -5.81
N HIS A 244 10.01 3.94 -7.07
CA HIS A 244 11.03 3.50 -8.01
C HIS A 244 12.10 4.58 -8.28
N ARG A 245 11.69 5.84 -8.48
CA ARG A 245 12.63 6.96 -8.63
C ARG A 245 13.50 7.16 -7.40
N SER A 246 12.95 6.99 -6.20
CA SER A 246 13.71 7.11 -4.97
C SER A 246 14.80 6.06 -4.88
N PHE A 247 14.47 4.79 -5.17
CA PHE A 247 15.41 3.68 -5.20
C PHE A 247 16.59 3.94 -6.15
N ARG A 248 16.29 4.40 -7.38
CA ARG A 248 17.34 4.74 -8.37
C ARG A 248 18.28 5.86 -7.93
N ARG A 249 17.82 6.78 -7.08
CA ARG A 249 18.61 7.94 -6.65
C ARG A 249 19.47 7.64 -5.42
N SER A 250 18.94 6.89 -4.45
CA SER A 250 19.64 6.65 -3.19
C SER A 250 20.72 5.58 -3.30
N GLY A 251 20.62 4.63 -4.24
CA GLY A 251 21.65 3.62 -4.50
C GLY A 251 22.08 2.79 -3.28
N ARG A 252 21.32 2.88 -2.17
CA ARG A 252 21.62 2.22 -0.91
C ARG A 252 21.05 0.82 -0.98
N ALA A 253 21.92 -0.15 -1.17
CA ALA A 253 21.64 -1.58 -1.16
C ALA A 253 20.89 -2.09 0.10
N GLY A 254 20.80 -1.29 1.18
CA GLY A 254 19.91 -1.59 2.30
C GLY A 254 18.41 -1.62 1.94
N ASP A 255 18.01 -1.07 0.79
CA ASP A 255 16.66 -1.16 0.23
C ASP A 255 16.42 -2.40 -0.64
N ALA A 256 17.47 -3.17 -0.97
CA ALA A 256 17.36 -4.39 -1.77
C ALA A 256 16.56 -5.51 -1.07
N LEU A 257 16.52 -5.50 0.27
CA LEU A 257 15.75 -6.46 1.08
C LEU A 257 14.22 -6.26 0.97
N LEU A 258 13.74 -5.21 0.29
CA LEU A 258 12.31 -5.01 -0.03
C LEU A 258 11.99 -5.26 -1.52
N ALA A 259 12.99 -5.59 -2.34
CA ALA A 259 12.82 -5.99 -3.74
C ALA A 259 12.86 -7.52 -3.93
N ALA A 260 13.15 -8.29 -2.88
CA ALA A 260 13.04 -9.75 -2.81
C ALA A 260 11.82 -10.15 -1.95
#